data_AF-A0A9E3GLM2-F1
#
_entry.id   AF-A0A9E3GLM2-F1
#
_cell.length_a   1.000
_cell.length_b   1.000
_cell.length_c   1.000
_cell.angle_alpha   90.00
_cell.angle_beta   90.00
_cell.angle_gamma   90.00
#
_symmetry.space_group_name_H-M   'P 1'
#
loop_
_entity.id
_entity.type
_entity.pdbx_description
1 polymer ?
#
loop_
_entity_poly.entity_id
_entity_poly.type
_entity_poly.pdbx_seq_one_letter_code
_entity_poly.pdbx_strand_id
1 'polypeptide(L)' 'MTLLRRVALALGVTGLVTAVLRLRGTGGAPPQTGGWRELSGPDFR' A
#
# COMPACT_ATOMS: atom_id res chain seq x y z
N MET A 1 18.93 -7.55 -27.07
CA MET A 1 17.47 -7.79 -26.96
C MET A 1 17.01 -8.30 -25.60
N THR A 2 17.85 -8.99 -24.82
CA THR A 2 17.50 -9.49 -23.47
C THR A 2 17.27 -8.39 -22.44
N LEU A 3 18.08 -7.33 -22.43
CA LEU A 3 17.93 -6.21 -21.48
C LEU A 3 16.61 -5.45 -21.70
N LEU A 4 16.31 -5.08 -22.95
CA LEU A 4 15.07 -4.38 -23.30
C LEU A 4 13.83 -5.19 -22.89
N ARG A 5 13.83 -6.50 -23.16
CA ARG A 5 12.76 -7.41 -22.74
C ARG A 5 12.61 -7.46 -21.22
N ARG A 6 13.71 -7.50 -20.47
CA ARG A 6 13.70 -7.50 -18.99
C ARG A 6 13.15 -6.19 -18.43
N VAL A 7 13.56 -5.05 -18.99
CA VAL A 7 13.06 -3.73 -18.60
C VAL A 7 11.57 -3.61 -18.88
N ALA A 8 11.11 -4.01 -20.07
CA ALA A 8 9.69 -4.00 -20.41
C ALA A 8 8.86 -4.89 -19.47
N LEU A 9 9.35 -6.08 -19.14
CA LEU A 9 8.72 -6.98 -18.16
C LEU A 9 8.66 -6.35 -16.75
N ALA A 10 9.77 -5.79 -16.28
CA ALA A 10 9.83 -5.17 -14.96
C ALA A 10 8.85 -4.00 -14.83
N LEU A 11 8.83 -3.10 -15.82
CA LEU A 11 7.90 -1.97 -15.86
C LEU A 11 6.45 -2.44 -15.96
N GLY A 12 6.18 -3.45 -16.80
CA GLY A 12 4.85 -4.02 -16.97
C GLY A 12 4.30 -4.66 -15.69
N VAL A 13 5.11 -5.48 -15.00
CA VAL A 13 4.72 -6.10 -13.72
C VAL A 13 4.51 -5.03 -12.64
N THR A 14 5.39 -4.04 -12.56
CA THR A 14 5.27 -2.94 -11.58
C THR A 14 3.98 -2.15 -11.80
N GLY A 15 3.69 -1.79 -13.06
CA GLY A 15 2.45 -1.09 -13.41
C GLY A 15 1.21 -1.91 -13.11
N LEU A 16 1.23 -3.21 -13.42
CA LEU A 16 0.10 -4.12 -13.16
C LEU A 16 -0.18 -4.24 -11.66
N VAL A 17 0.84 -4.49 -10.83
CA VAL A 17 0.69 -4.58 -9.38
C VAL A 17 0.14 -3.27 -8.81
N THR A 18 0.71 -2.14 -9.23
CA THR A 18 0.25 -0.81 -8.81
C THR A 18 -1.21 -0.56 -9.17
N ALA A 19 -1.61 -0.92 -10.40
CA ALA A 19 -2.99 -0.80 -10.86
C ALA A 19 -3.95 -1.68 -10.04
N VAL A 20 -3.57 -2.93 -9.76
CA VAL A 20 -4.37 -3.84 -8.93
C VAL A 20 -4.54 -3.29 -7.52
N LEU A 21 -3.44 -2.84 -6.89
CA LEU A 21 -3.49 -2.23 -5.55
C LEU A 21 -4.35 -0.97 -5.54
N ARG A 22 -4.27 -0.13 -6.58
CA ARG A 22 -5.08 1.09 -6.69
C ARG A 22 -6.56 0.80 -6.88
N LEU A 23 -6.90 -0.18 -7.72
CA LEU A 23 -8.29 -0.56 -8.01
C LEU A 23 -8.93 -1.37 -6.89
N ARG A 24 -8.16 -2.17 -6.15
CA ARG A 24 -8.63 -2.95 -5.00
C ARG A 24 -8.51 -2.22 -3.66
N GLY A 25 -7.69 -1.18 -3.58
CA GLY A 25 -7.54 -0.31 -2.42
C GLY A 25 -8.71 0.65 -2.21
N THR A 26 -9.94 0.16 -2.36
CA THR A 26 -11.18 0.91 -2.15
C THR A 26 -11.56 1.07 -0.67
N GLY A 27 -10.72 0.60 0.25
CA GLY A 27 -10.92 0.74 1.70
C GLY A 27 -10.84 2.17 2.25
N GLY A 28 -10.75 3.17 1.39
CA GLY A 28 -10.59 4.58 1.76
C GLY A 28 -9.14 4.95 2.05
N ALA A 29 -8.89 6.24 2.28
CA ALA A 29 -7.65 6.63 2.94
C ALA A 29 -7.64 5.97 4.33
N PRO A 30 -6.52 5.34 4.77
CA PRO A 30 -6.43 4.92 6.16
C PRO A 30 -6.80 6.12 7.04
N PRO A 31 -7.59 5.92 8.11
CA PRO A 31 -8.02 7.02 8.95
C PRO A 31 -6.81 7.90 9.30
N GLN A 32 -6.80 9.13 8.77
CA GLN A 32 -5.78 10.11 9.15
C GLN A 32 -6.05 10.64 10.56
N THR A 33 -7.23 10.33 11.10
CA THR A 33 -7.62 10.51 12.47
C THR A 33 -7.54 9.19 13.20
N GLY A 34 -6.76 9.21 14.28
CA GLY A 34 -6.28 8.03 14.99
C GLY A 34 -5.02 8.45 15.70
N GLY A 35 -5.16 9.38 16.64
CA GLY A 35 -4.03 9.90 17.40
C GLY A 35 -3.42 8.82 18.28
N TRP A 36 -2.13 8.96 18.57
CA TRP A 36 -1.56 8.37 19.76
C TRP A 36 -2.24 9.02 20.96
N ARG A 37 -3.10 8.26 21.63
CA ARG A 37 -3.61 8.62 22.94
C ARG A 37 -2.79 7.85 23.96
N GLU A 38 -2.29 8.56 24.97
CA GLU A 38 -1.71 7.93 26.14
C GLU A 38 -2.77 7.06 26.82
N LEU A 39 -2.48 5.77 26.96
CA LEU A 39 -3.31 4.85 27.72
C LEU A 39 -3.15 5.20 29.20
N SER A 40 -4.25 5.21 29.95
CA SER A 40 -4.22 5.55 31.37
C SER A 40 -5.01 4.54 32.19
N GLY A 41 -4.44 4.11 33.31
CA GLY A 41 -5.13 3.28 34.30
C GLY A 41 -5.69 1.97 33.74
N PRO A 42 -7.02 1.74 33.74
CA PRO A 42 -7.62 0.49 33.25
C PRO A 42 -7.37 0.17 31.79
N ASP A 43 -6.99 1.17 30.97
CA ASP A 43 -6.72 1.01 29.54
C ASP A 43 -5.53 0.07 29.25
N PHE A 44 -4.72 -0.26 30.26
CA PHE A 44 -3.58 -1.17 30.17
C PHE A 44 -3.92 -2.66 30.32
N ARG A 45 -5.20 -3.01 30.51
CA ARG A 45 -5.64 -4.37 30.86
C ARG A 45 -6.18 -5.15 29.67
#